data_AF-A0AAV9GBG1-F1
#
_entry.id   AF-A0AAV9GBG1-F1
#
_cell.length_a   1.000
_cell.length_b   1.000
_cell.length_c   1.000
_cell.angle_alpha   90.00
_cell.angle_beta   90.00
_cell.angle_gamma   90.00
#
_symmetry.space_group_name_H-M   'P 1'
#
loop_
_entity.id
_entity.type
_entity.pdbx_description
1 polymer ?
#
loop_
_entity_poly.entity_id
_entity_poly.type
_entity_poly.pdbx_seq_one_letter_code
_entity_poly.pdbx_strand_id
1 'polypeptide(L)'
;MHGDTIRIEHMDGELTTYAALSYCWGDSASMEVAKTTQSNLAARLQGFQLDQLPATLRDAIALTQKQGIRYIWIDALCIVQDCHDEWEAEAGKMMAYYGKAYVTIVPKLSGRAGDGF
;
A
#
# COMPACT_ATOMS: atom_id res chain seq x y z
N MET A 1 15.90 -17.30 -8.33
CA MET A 1 15.38 -16.48 -7.23
C MET A 1 14.04 -15.95 -7.71
N HIS A 2 12.92 -16.53 -7.27
CA HIS A 2 11.60 -16.08 -7.70
C HIS A 2 11.24 -14.88 -6.81
N GLY A 3 11.16 -13.68 -7.39
CA GLY A 3 10.75 -12.49 -6.65
C GLY A 3 9.30 -12.59 -6.22
N ASP A 4 9.00 -12.22 -4.98
CA ASP A 4 7.64 -12.20 -4.48
C ASP A 4 6.83 -11.19 -5.30
N THR A 5 5.72 -11.68 -5.89
CA THR A 5 4.83 -10.87 -6.70
C THR A 5 3.59 -10.54 -5.89
N ILE A 6 3.18 -9.28 -5.90
CA ILE A 6 1.97 -8.79 -5.25
C ILE A 6 1.05 -8.14 -6.27
N ARG A 7 -0.24 -7.99 -5.94
CA ARG A 7 -1.21 -7.33 -6.82
C ARG A 7 -2.22 -6.52 -6.01
N ILE A 8 -2.82 -5.52 -6.65
CA ILE A 8 -3.99 -4.81 -6.14
C ILE A 8 -5.22 -5.70 -6.38
N GLU A 9 -6.14 -5.71 -5.42
CA GLU A 9 -7.41 -6.42 -5.49
C GLU A 9 -8.53 -5.44 -5.15
N HIS A 10 -9.62 -5.49 -5.92
CA HIS A 10 -10.85 -4.78 -5.57
C HIS A 10 -11.64 -5.60 -4.56
N MET A 11 -12.08 -4.94 -3.49
CA MET A 11 -12.80 -5.59 -2.39
C MET A 11 -14.29 -5.29 -2.54
N ASP A 12 -15.06 -6.24 -3.08
CA ASP A 12 -16.48 -6.07 -3.40
C ASP A 12 -17.40 -6.28 -2.17
N GLY A 13 -17.11 -5.58 -1.07
CA GLY A 13 -18.02 -5.50 0.07
C GLY A 13 -18.03 -6.70 1.03
N GLU A 14 -17.20 -7.72 0.81
CA GLU A 14 -17.00 -8.79 1.80
C GLU A 14 -16.21 -8.29 3.02
N LEU A 15 -16.55 -8.81 4.20
CA LEU A 15 -15.81 -8.60 5.46
C LEU A 15 -14.40 -9.18 5.34
N THR A 16 -13.49 -8.42 4.73
CA THR A 16 -12.12 -8.85 4.56
C THR A 16 -11.24 -8.30 5.66
N THR A 17 -10.45 -9.19 6.24
CA THR A 17 -9.40 -8.81 7.20
C THR A 17 -8.19 -8.27 6.44
N TYR A 18 -7.83 -7.03 6.72
CA TYR A 18 -6.64 -6.39 6.16
C TYR A 18 -5.90 -5.57 7.23
N ALA A 19 -4.60 -5.40 7.04
CA ALA A 19 -3.80 -4.43 7.77
C ALA A 19 -3.80 -3.09 7.03
N ALA A 20 -3.64 -1.97 7.74
CA ALA A 20 -3.35 -0.68 7.11
C ALA A 20 -1.92 -0.23 7.43
N LEU A 21 -1.23 0.42 6.51
CA LEU A 21 0.08 1.04 6.77
C LEU A 21 -0.08 2.55 6.94
N SER A 22 0.37 3.09 8.07
CA SER A 22 0.53 4.52 8.29
C SER A 22 2.01 4.85 8.37
N TYR A 23 2.50 5.65 7.42
CA TYR A 23 3.93 5.92 7.22
C TYR A 23 4.14 7.31 6.63
N CYS A 24 5.35 7.84 6.79
CA CYS A 24 5.76 9.05 6.10
C CYS A 24 6.22 8.71 4.69
N TRP A 25 5.62 9.33 3.67
CA TRP A 25 6.02 9.13 2.27
C TRP A 25 7.47 9.56 2.04
N GLY A 26 7.85 10.74 2.55
CA GLY A 26 9.20 11.28 2.42
C GLY A 26 9.46 11.97 1.08
N ASP A 27 10.62 11.70 0.47
CA ASP A 27 11.02 12.29 -0.80
C ASP A 27 10.25 11.70 -2.00
N SER A 28 9.92 12.54 -2.98
CA SER A 28 9.11 12.13 -4.13
C SER A 28 9.78 11.05 -4.98
N ALA A 29 11.11 11.06 -5.10
CA ALA A 29 11.86 10.16 -5.97
C ALA A 29 11.74 8.69 -5.55
N SER A 30 11.84 8.38 -4.25
CA SER A 30 11.67 7.03 -3.74
C SER A 30 10.23 6.52 -3.88
N MET A 31 9.25 7.42 -3.80
CA MET A 31 7.84 7.08 -3.89
C MET A 31 7.30 6.93 -5.33
N GLU A 32 7.96 7.48 -6.36
CA GLU A 32 7.50 7.35 -7.76
C GLU A 32 7.28 5.88 -8.17
N VAL A 33 8.15 4.97 -7.72
CA VAL A 33 8.03 3.53 -8.02
C VAL A 33 6.86 2.88 -7.29
N ALA A 34 6.47 3.41 -6.14
CA ALA A 34 5.35 2.90 -5.35
C ALA A 34 4.00 3.43 -5.83
N LYS A 35 3.93 4.60 -6.48
CA LYS A 35 2.66 5.21 -6.88
C LYS A 35 1.89 4.36 -7.89
N THR A 36 0.61 4.18 -7.63
CA THR A 36 -0.36 3.75 -8.63
C THR A 36 -0.82 4.96 -9.43
N THR A 37 -0.76 4.83 -10.75
CA THR A 37 -1.21 5.82 -11.72
C THR A 37 -2.22 5.18 -12.65
N GLN A 38 -3.03 5.97 -13.36
CA GLN A 38 -3.95 5.43 -14.36
C GLN A 38 -3.23 4.56 -15.40
N SER A 39 -2.00 4.94 -15.76
CA SER A 39 -1.16 4.22 -16.73
C SER A 39 -0.63 2.86 -16.23
N ASN A 40 -0.43 2.69 -14.92
CA ASN A 40 0.14 1.46 -14.35
C ASN A 40 -0.87 0.60 -13.57
N LEU A 41 -2.09 1.11 -13.35
CA LEU A 41 -3.14 0.41 -12.59
C LEU A 41 -3.41 -0.99 -13.14
N ALA A 42 -3.58 -1.13 -14.46
CA ALA A 42 -3.83 -2.42 -15.09
C ALA A 42 -2.70 -3.44 -14.83
N ALA A 43 -1.44 -3.00 -14.84
CA ALA A 43 -0.30 -3.85 -14.52
C ALA A 43 -0.29 -4.23 -13.02
N ARG A 44 -0.61 -3.28 -12.14
CA ARG A 44 -0.66 -3.54 -10.69
C ARG A 44 -1.79 -4.49 -10.27
N LEU A 45 -2.89 -4.54 -11.03
CA LEU A 45 -3.97 -5.51 -10.86
C LEU A 45 -3.56 -6.93 -11.31
N GLN A 46 -2.71 -7.04 -12.33
CA GLN A 46 -2.18 -8.33 -12.80
C GLN A 46 -1.08 -8.88 -11.88
N GLY A 47 -0.22 -7.99 -11.39
CA GLY A 47 0.83 -8.30 -10.44
C GLY A 47 2.14 -7.58 -10.78
N PHE A 48 2.89 -7.22 -9.74
CA PHE A 48 4.16 -6.50 -9.86
C PHE A 48 5.14 -6.96 -8.78
N GLN A 49 6.42 -6.67 -8.99
CA GLN A 49 7.48 -7.17 -8.11
C GLN A 49 7.54 -6.38 -6.80
N LEU A 50 7.57 -7.12 -5.69
CA LEU A 50 7.67 -6.55 -4.35
C LEU A 50 9.01 -5.82 -4.12
N ASP A 51 10.08 -6.32 -4.72
CA ASP A 51 11.46 -5.83 -4.54
C ASP A 51 11.67 -4.39 -5.05
N GLN A 52 10.81 -3.91 -5.95
CA GLN A 52 10.82 -2.55 -6.47
C GLN A 52 10.26 -1.53 -5.46
N LEU A 53 9.56 -1.99 -4.42
CA LEU A 53 8.94 -1.09 -3.45
C LEU A 53 9.94 -0.56 -2.42
N PRO A 54 9.69 0.66 -1.89
CA PRO A 54 10.43 1.20 -0.75
C PRO A 54 10.47 0.23 0.43
N ALA A 55 11.56 0.27 1.21
CA ALA A 55 11.82 -0.69 2.29
C ALA A 55 10.67 -0.77 3.29
N THR A 56 10.10 0.37 3.71
CA THR A 56 8.97 0.40 4.64
C THR A 56 7.75 -0.34 4.11
N LEU A 57 7.44 -0.22 2.81
CA LEU A 57 6.30 -0.94 2.23
C LEU A 57 6.58 -2.45 2.19
N ARG A 58 7.80 -2.85 1.82
CA ARG A 58 8.20 -4.27 1.80
C ARG A 58 8.13 -4.90 3.19
N ASP A 59 8.64 -4.20 4.20
CA ASP A 59 8.62 -4.65 5.59
C ASP A 59 7.18 -4.77 6.12
N ALA A 60 6.32 -3.80 5.80
CA ALA A 60 4.90 -3.84 6.19
C ALA A 60 4.16 -5.02 5.56
N ILE A 61 4.42 -5.31 4.28
CA ILE A 61 3.83 -6.46 3.57
C ILE A 61 4.32 -7.77 4.18
N ALA A 62 5.63 -7.89 4.42
CA ALA A 62 6.20 -9.08 5.06
C ALA A 62 5.66 -9.29 6.48
N LEU A 63 5.48 -8.21 7.26
CA LEU A 63 4.87 -8.28 8.58
C LEU A 63 3.41 -8.71 8.50
N THR A 64 2.65 -8.17 7.55
CA THR A 64 1.24 -8.54 7.33
C THR A 64 1.10 -10.04 7.05
N GLN A 65 1.94 -10.57 6.16
CA GLN A 65 1.98 -12.00 5.85
C GLN A 65 2.36 -12.85 7.06
N LYS A 66 3.35 -12.43 7.86
CA LYS A 66 3.76 -13.12 9.09
C LYS A 66 2.65 -13.17 10.14
N GLN A 67 1.75 -12.18 10.16
CA GLN A 67 0.58 -12.16 11.04
C GLN A 67 -0.60 -12.99 10.49
N GLY A 68 -0.43 -13.68 9.36
CA GLY A 68 -1.49 -14.48 8.73
C GLY A 68 -2.57 -13.63 8.05
N ILE A 69 -2.32 -12.34 7.85
CA ILE A 69 -3.24 -11.43 7.15
C ILE A 69 -2.87 -11.43 5.66
N ARG A 70 -3.88 -11.58 4.80
CA ARG A 70 -3.66 -11.69 3.35
C ARG A 70 -3.54 -10.33 2.66
N TYR A 71 -4.20 -9.30 3.20
CA TYR A 71 -4.36 -8.01 2.55
C TYR A 71 -3.75 -6.90 3.39
N ILE A 72 -3.11 -5.94 2.74
CA ILE A 72 -2.69 -4.69 3.34
C ILE A 72 -3.15 -3.53 2.47
N TRP A 73 -3.68 -2.50 3.10
CA TRP A 73 -3.98 -1.22 2.46
C TRP A 73 -2.79 -0.27 2.65
N ILE A 74 -2.27 0.21 1.52
CA ILE A 74 -1.19 1.20 1.45
C ILE A 74 -1.65 2.27 0.47
N ASP A 75 -1.80 3.51 0.92
CA ASP A 75 -2.33 4.63 0.12
C ASP A 75 -1.69 4.77 -1.27
N ALA A 76 -0.36 4.74 -1.38
CA ALA A 76 0.38 4.91 -2.63
C ALA A 76 0.10 3.79 -3.63
N LEU A 77 -0.27 2.59 -3.16
CA LEU A 77 -0.63 1.45 -4.00
C LEU A 77 -2.13 1.40 -4.28
N CYS A 78 -2.97 1.63 -3.27
CA CYS A 78 -4.41 1.40 -3.37
C CYS A 78 -5.20 2.60 -3.94
N ILE A 79 -4.58 3.77 -4.04
CA ILE A 79 -5.20 4.99 -4.59
C ILE A 79 -4.45 5.40 -5.85
N VAL A 80 -5.22 5.75 -6.90
CA VAL A 80 -4.68 6.35 -8.14
C VAL A 80 -4.25 7.78 -7.84
N GLN A 81 -2.94 8.05 -7.96
CA GLN A 81 -2.31 9.29 -7.47
C GLN A 81 -2.31 10.44 -8.48
N ASP A 82 -2.50 10.13 -9.77
CA ASP A 82 -2.46 11.09 -10.89
C ASP A 82 -3.86 11.48 -11.40
N CYS A 83 -4.92 11.11 -10.66
CA CYS A 83 -6.30 11.51 -10.92
C CYS A 83 -6.86 12.25 -9.70
N HIS A 84 -7.10 13.56 -9.83
CA HIS A 84 -7.51 14.40 -8.69
C HIS A 84 -8.84 13.97 -8.09
N ASP A 85 -9.85 13.73 -8.94
CA ASP A 85 -11.20 13.39 -8.49
C ASP A 85 -11.23 12.01 -7.80
N GLU A 86 -10.48 11.03 -8.32
CA GLU A 86 -10.34 9.72 -7.68
C GLU A 86 -9.57 9.82 -6.36
N TRP A 87 -8.47 10.58 -6.34
CA TRP A 87 -7.70 10.80 -5.14
C TRP A 87 -8.55 11.45 -4.05
N GLU A 88 -9.33 12.49 -4.38
CA GLU A 88 -10.19 13.19 -3.43
C GLU A 88 -11.29 12.27 -2.88
N ALA A 89 -11.92 11.48 -3.75
CA ALA A 89 -12.92 10.50 -3.36
C ALA A 89 -12.36 9.43 -2.40
N GLU A 90 -11.13 8.95 -2.64
CA GLU A 90 -10.46 7.97 -1.79
C GLU A 90 -9.90 8.59 -0.50
N ALA A 91 -9.38 9.81 -0.55
CA ALA A 91 -8.93 10.56 0.61
C ALA A 91 -10.08 10.81 1.59
N GLY A 92 -11.28 11.12 1.08
CA GLY A 92 -12.50 11.23 1.89
C GLY A 92 -12.87 9.94 2.63
N LYS A 93 -12.39 8.77 2.18
CA LYS A 93 -12.60 7.46 2.80
C LYS A 93 -11.47 7.02 3.73
N MET A 94 -10.39 7.79 3.87
CA MET A 94 -9.21 7.41 4.64
C MET A 94 -9.53 7.01 6.08
N MET A 95 -10.45 7.74 6.74
CA MET A 95 -10.94 7.38 8.08
C MET A 95 -11.57 5.97 8.10
N ALA A 96 -12.32 5.60 7.07
CA ALA A 96 -12.95 4.29 6.98
C ALA A 96 -11.94 3.17 6.71
N TYR A 97 -10.88 3.43 5.93
CA TYR A 97 -9.80 2.48 5.70
C TYR A 97 -9.05 2.17 7.01
N TYR A 98 -8.64 3.19 7.75
CA TYR A 98 -8.00 2.95 9.05
C TYR A 98 -8.96 2.38 10.10
N GLY A 99 -10.21 2.88 10.15
CA GLY A 99 -11.20 2.45 11.15
C GLY A 99 -11.72 1.03 10.97
N LYS A 100 -11.61 0.45 9.77
CA LYS A 100 -12.01 -0.94 9.47
C LYS A 100 -10.82 -1.90 9.38
N ALA A 101 -9.59 -1.41 9.44
CA ALA A 101 -8.41 -2.26 9.44
C ALA A 101 -8.38 -3.13 10.71
N TYR A 102 -7.96 -4.38 10.56
CA TYR A 102 -7.75 -5.28 11.69
C TYR A 102 -6.60 -4.81 12.59
N VAL A 103 -5.56 -4.28 11.96
CA VAL A 103 -4.40 -3.67 12.62
C VAL A 103 -3.86 -2.55 11.75
N THR A 104 -3.37 -1.48 12.38
CA THR A 104 -2.60 -0.44 11.69
C THR A 104 -1.13 -0.61 12.06
N ILE A 105 -0.30 -0.79 11.05
CA ILE A 105 1.14 -0.88 11.16
C ILE A 105 1.71 0.54 11.07
N VAL A 106 2.55 0.90 12.04
CA VAL A 106 3.23 2.20 12.10
C VAL A 106 4.72 1.93 12.34
N PRO A 107 5.62 2.31 11.42
CA PRO A 107 7.05 2.14 11.64
C PRO A 107 7.55 3.13 12.71
N LYS A 108 8.39 2.66 13.63
CA LYS A 108 8.75 3.41 14.84
C LYS A 108 9.77 4.53 14.62
N LEU A 109 10.64 4.39 13.63
CA LEU A 109 11.78 5.30 13.38
C LEU A 109 11.95 5.69 11.90
N SER A 110 10.92 5.53 11.07
CA SER A 110 10.97 5.92 9.65
C SER A 110 10.56 7.38 9.46
N GLY A 111 11.45 8.22 8.93
CA GLY A 111 11.09 9.57 8.47
C GLY A 111 10.54 9.58 7.03
N ARG A 112 10.73 8.47 6.31
CA ARG A 112 10.32 8.29 4.90
C ARG A 112 10.17 6.81 4.55
N ALA A 113 9.49 6.53 3.44
CA ALA A 113 9.20 5.16 2.99
C ALA A 113 10.44 4.31 2.65
N GLY A 114 11.58 4.98 2.39
CA GLY A 114 12.85 4.32 2.11
C GLY A 114 13.60 3.79 3.33
N ASP A 115 13.23 4.18 4.56
CA ASP A 115 14.03 3.90 5.75
C ASP A 115 13.86 2.47 6.27
N GLY A 116 12.70 1.83 6.03
CA GLY A 116 12.37 0.54 6.65
C GLY A 116 11.77 0.69 8.04
N PHE A 117 11.72 -0.41 8.80
CA PHE A 117 11.16 -0.49 10.16
C PHE A 117 12.20 -0.29 11.26
#